data_AF-A0A6I1JNV0-F1
#
_entry.id   AF-A0A6I1JNV0-F1
#
_cell.length_a   1.000
_cell.length_b   1.000
_cell.length_c   1.000
_cell.angle_alpha   90.00
_cell.angle_beta   90.00
_cell.angle_gamma   90.00
#
_symmetry.space_group_name_H-M   'P 1'
#
loop_
_entity.id
_entity.type
_entity.pdbx_description
1 polymer ?
#
loop_
_entity_poly.entity_id
_entity_poly.type
_entity_poly.pdbx_seq_one_letter_code
_entity_poly.pdbx_strand_id
1 'polypeptide(L)'
;MPTIIELGQPLPLVSFAGIYVVKAVAPQVRLAIEAACILAANSALVRAVAARAHVKIETLPHAPFTRRILDQSRDMQAVIGALGLTID
;
A
#
# COMPACT_ATOMS: atom_id res chain seq x y z
N MET A 1 3.02 -15.89 -17.73
CA MET A 1 2.04 -15.05 -18.46
C MET A 1 2.57 -13.64 -18.51
N PRO A 2 2.55 -12.96 -19.66
CA PRO A 2 2.89 -11.55 -19.75
C PRO A 2 1.89 -10.71 -18.94
N THR A 3 2.39 -9.64 -18.33
CA THR A 3 1.60 -8.60 -17.66
C THR A 3 0.86 -7.75 -18.70
N ILE A 4 -0.18 -7.03 -18.29
CA ILE A 4 -0.90 -6.12 -19.19
C ILE A 4 0.01 -5.02 -19.78
N ILE A 5 1.08 -4.64 -19.05
CA ILE A 5 2.11 -3.70 -19.54
C ILE A 5 2.86 -4.31 -20.73
N GLU A 6 3.27 -5.57 -20.60
CA GLU A 6 3.96 -6.31 -21.66
C GLU A 6 3.05 -6.54 -22.88
N LEU A 7 1.73 -6.38 -22.71
CA LEU A 7 0.72 -6.38 -23.77
C LEU A 7 0.39 -4.96 -24.29
N GLY A 8 1.14 -3.93 -23.90
CA GLY A 8 0.98 -2.55 -24.37
C GLY A 8 -0.15 -1.76 -23.71
N GLN A 9 -0.76 -2.30 -22.66
CA GLN A 9 -1.76 -1.57 -21.88
C GLN A 9 -1.09 -0.63 -20.86
N PRO A 10 -1.70 0.53 -20.56
CA PRO A 10 -1.16 1.46 -19.57
C PRO A 10 -1.02 0.80 -18.18
N LEU A 11 -0.15 1.41 -17.36
CA LEU A 11 0.36 0.85 -16.10
C LEU A 11 -0.76 0.26 -15.21
N PRO A 12 -0.65 -0.99 -14.76
CA PRO A 12 -1.56 -1.57 -13.78
C PRO A 12 -1.46 -0.77 -12.49
N LEU A 13 -2.62 -0.41 -11.95
CA LEU A 13 -2.73 0.09 -10.60
C LEU A 13 -2.31 -1.03 -9.65
N VAL A 14 -1.10 -0.91 -9.09
CA VAL A 14 -0.63 -1.86 -8.08
C VAL A 14 -1.38 -1.56 -6.78
N SER A 15 -2.27 -2.48 -6.39
CA SER A 15 -2.95 -2.41 -5.10
C SER A 15 -1.95 -2.64 -3.97
N PHE A 16 -2.09 -1.89 -2.88
CA PHE A 16 -1.31 -2.09 -1.66
C PHE A 16 -2.21 -1.97 -0.43
N ALA A 17 -1.75 -2.55 0.67
CA ALA A 17 -2.41 -2.46 1.96
C ALA A 17 -1.40 -2.04 3.03
N GLY A 18 -1.89 -1.42 4.09
CA GLY A 18 -1.10 -1.09 5.26
C GLY A 18 -1.98 -0.78 6.47
N ILE A 19 -1.33 -0.49 7.60
CA ILE A 19 -2.01 -0.24 8.86
C ILE A 19 -2.20 1.26 9.05
N TYR A 20 -3.43 1.63 9.41
CA TYR A 20 -3.82 3.00 9.74
C TYR A 20 -4.09 3.10 11.24
N VAL A 21 -3.77 4.25 11.81
CA VAL A 21 -4.08 4.59 13.20
C VAL A 21 -4.89 5.88 13.23
N VAL A 22 -5.87 5.98 14.12
CA VAL A 22 -6.66 7.20 14.26
C VAL A 22 -5.80 8.35 14.77
N LYS A 23 -6.12 9.59 14.36
CA LYS A 23 -5.32 10.79 14.67
C LYS A 23 -5.09 11.01 16.17
N ALA A 24 -6.03 10.55 17.01
CA ALA A 24 -5.98 10.71 18.47
C ALA A 24 -4.95 9.80 19.17
N VAL A 25 -4.37 8.79 18.48
CA VAL A 25 -3.38 7.90 19.10
C VAL A 25 -2.12 8.69 19.48
N ALA A 26 -1.64 8.49 20.70
CA ALA A 26 -0.44 9.18 21.19
C ALA A 26 0.80 8.83 20.34
N PRO A 27 1.72 9.78 20.06
CA PRO A 27 2.87 9.57 19.17
C PRO A 27 3.71 8.33 19.51
N GLN A 28 3.97 8.11 20.80
CA GLN A 28 4.74 6.96 21.28
C GLN A 28 4.06 5.61 20.95
N VAL A 29 2.74 5.57 20.98
CA VAL A 29 1.97 4.36 20.62
C VAL A 29 2.04 4.13 19.11
N ARG A 30 2.00 5.19 18.29
CA ARG A 30 2.16 5.07 16.83
C ARG A 30 3.52 4.50 16.46
N LEU A 31 4.59 4.99 17.10
CA LEU A 31 5.94 4.50 16.89
C LEU A 31 6.09 3.03 17.31
N ALA A 32 5.47 2.63 18.43
CA ALA A 32 5.46 1.24 18.87
C ALA A 32 4.73 0.32 17.87
N ILE A 33 3.59 0.77 17.34
CA ILE A 33 2.84 0.03 16.30
C ILE A 33 3.69 -0.10 15.03
N GLU A 34 4.31 0.98 14.56
CA GLU A 34 5.18 0.99 13.39
C GLU A 34 6.34 0.00 13.55
N ALA A 35 7.03 0.04 14.68
CA ALA A 35 8.11 -0.90 14.99
C ALA A 35 7.64 -2.36 15.00
N ALA A 36 6.47 -2.64 15.58
CA ALA A 36 5.88 -3.99 15.57
C ALA A 36 5.53 -4.47 14.16
N CYS A 37 5.02 -3.58 13.29
CA CYS A 37 4.74 -3.90 11.90
C CYS A 37 6.02 -4.23 11.11
N ILE A 38 7.07 -3.43 11.30
CA ILE A 38 8.38 -3.66 10.66
C ILE A 38 8.96 -5.00 11.12
N LEU A 39 8.86 -5.32 12.41
CA LEU A 39 9.30 -6.62 12.94
C LEU A 39 8.51 -7.77 12.30
N ALA A 40 7.17 -7.67 12.28
CA ALA A 40 6.30 -8.70 11.70
C ALA A 40 6.57 -8.92 10.21
N ALA A 41 6.71 -7.83 9.43
CA ALA A 41 7.02 -7.85 8.01
C ALA A 41 8.35 -8.55 7.68
N ASN A 42 9.28 -8.57 8.64
CA ASN A 42 10.57 -9.25 8.51
C ASN A 42 10.56 -10.70 9.04
N SER A 43 9.49 -11.15 9.69
CA SER A 43 9.42 -12.51 10.21
C SER A 43 9.37 -13.56 9.09
N ALA A 44 10.04 -14.69 9.30
CA ALA A 44 10.07 -15.79 8.33
C ALA A 44 8.66 -16.34 8.02
N LEU A 45 7.81 -16.45 9.03
CA LEU A 45 6.43 -16.91 8.87
C LEU A 45 5.63 -15.97 7.96
N VAL A 46 5.64 -14.66 8.24
CA VAL A 46 4.89 -13.68 7.43
C VAL A 46 5.42 -13.65 6.00
N ARG A 47 6.75 -13.69 5.82
CA ARG A 47 7.36 -13.74 4.48
C ARG A 47 6.97 -15.01 3.71
N ALA A 48 6.93 -16.16 4.37
CA ALA A 48 6.51 -17.43 3.75
C ALA A 48 5.02 -17.38 3.34
N VAL A 49 4.15 -16.84 4.20
CA VAL A 49 2.72 -16.67 3.89
C VAL A 49 2.54 -15.69 2.72
N ALA A 50 3.24 -14.56 2.73
CA ALA A 50 3.15 -13.57 1.65
C ALA A 50 3.64 -14.12 0.32
N ALA A 51 4.73 -14.90 0.31
CA ALA A 51 5.22 -15.56 -0.90
C ALA A 51 4.18 -16.54 -1.47
N ARG A 52 3.51 -17.34 -0.63
CA ARG A 52 2.42 -18.24 -1.04
C ARG A 52 1.21 -17.49 -1.60
N ALA A 53 0.95 -16.29 -1.10
CA ALA A 53 -0.12 -15.42 -1.57
C ALA A 53 0.29 -14.53 -2.76
N HIS A 54 1.55 -14.64 -3.24
CA HIS A 54 2.13 -13.75 -4.26
C HIS A 54 2.08 -12.26 -3.89
N VAL A 55 2.13 -11.95 -2.60
CA VAL A 55 2.16 -10.59 -2.08
C VAL A 55 3.60 -10.16 -1.83
N LYS A 56 4.01 -9.03 -2.42
CA LYS A 56 5.29 -8.39 -2.11
C LYS A 56 5.18 -7.62 -0.81
N ILE A 57 6.03 -7.93 0.16
CA ILE A 57 6.17 -7.14 1.39
C ILE A 57 7.16 -6.01 1.14
N GLU A 58 6.73 -4.79 1.41
CA GLU A 58 7.56 -3.59 1.40
C GLU A 58 7.42 -2.90 2.76
N THR A 59 8.53 -2.67 3.45
CA THR A 59 8.54 -1.96 4.73
C THR A 59 8.70 -0.46 4.47
N LEU A 60 7.63 0.29 4.61
CA LEU A 60 7.63 1.74 4.48
C LEU A 60 7.36 2.38 5.85
N PRO A 61 8.24 3.28 6.32
CA PRO A 61 7.94 4.11 7.47
C PRO A 61 6.70 4.98 7.26
N HIS A 62 6.11 5.52 8.33
CA HIS A 62 4.82 6.21 8.26
C HIS A 62 4.82 7.41 7.29
N ALA A 63 5.89 8.20 7.21
CA ALA A 63 5.97 9.36 6.31
C ALA A 63 5.95 8.97 4.82
N PRO A 64 6.85 8.10 4.32
CA PRO A 64 6.79 7.65 2.92
C PRO A 64 5.52 6.84 2.62
N PHE A 65 4.98 6.08 3.57
CA PHE A 65 3.71 5.38 3.40
C PHE A 65 2.55 6.36 3.21
N THR A 66 2.48 7.42 4.03
CA THR A 66 1.47 8.47 3.92
C THR A 66 1.56 9.19 2.56
N ARG A 67 2.77 9.54 2.12
CA ARG A 67 2.98 10.16 0.81
C ARG A 67 2.47 9.25 -0.32
N ARG A 68 2.82 7.96 -0.31
CA ARG A 68 2.36 7.00 -1.31
C ARG A 68 0.83 6.93 -1.41
N ILE A 69 0.12 6.95 -0.28
CA ILE A 69 -1.35 6.97 -0.26
C ILE A 69 -1.90 8.23 -0.91
N LEU A 70 -1.37 9.39 -0.54
CA LEU A 70 -1.82 10.67 -1.10
C LEU A 70 -1.54 10.76 -2.60
N ASP A 71 -0.40 10.24 -3.05
CA ASP A 71 -0.05 10.19 -4.47
C ASP A 71 -1.01 9.27 -5.23
N GLN A 72 -1.21 8.03 -4.76
CA GLN A 72 -2.14 7.11 -5.40
C GLN A 72 -3.60 7.61 -5.38
N SER A 73 -4.01 8.29 -4.31
CA SER A 73 -5.35 8.87 -4.21
C SER A 73 -5.55 9.95 -5.28
N ARG A 74 -4.55 10.81 -5.52
CA ARG A 74 -4.60 11.82 -6.57
C ARG A 74 -4.63 11.20 -7.97
N ASP A 75 -3.78 10.20 -8.21
CA ASP A 75 -3.75 9.49 -9.50
C ASP A 75 -5.08 8.80 -9.79
N MET A 76 -5.67 8.14 -8.78
CA MET A 76 -6.97 7.48 -8.90
C MET A 76 -8.09 8.49 -9.16
N GLN A 77 -8.11 9.62 -8.45
CA GLN A 77 -9.10 10.68 -8.69
C GLN A 77 -9.02 11.23 -10.12
N ALA A 78 -7.80 11.37 -10.67
CA ALA A 78 -7.61 11.80 -12.05
C ALA A 78 -8.14 10.77 -13.06
N VAL A 79 -7.89 9.47 -12.83
CA VAL A 79 -8.42 8.38 -13.67
C VAL A 79 -9.96 8.34 -13.62
N ILE A 80 -10.53 8.40 -12.42
CA ILE A 80 -11.99 8.39 -12.20
C ILE A 80 -12.64 9.59 -12.90
N GLY A 81 -12.06 10.78 -12.76
CA GLY A 81 -12.53 11.99 -13.44
C GLY A 81 -12.44 11.88 -14.97
N ALA A 82 -11.36 11.32 -15.51
CA ALA A 82 -11.19 11.12 -16.94
C ALA A 82 -12.18 10.09 -17.53
N LEU A 83 -12.62 9.12 -16.72
CA LEU A 83 -13.61 8.11 -17.09
C LEU A 83 -15.06 8.57 -16.86
N GLY A 84 -15.27 9.77 -16.28
CA GLY A 84 -16.61 10.26 -15.95
C GLY A 84 -17.32 9.42 -14.89
N LEU A 85 -16.56 8.68 -14.07
CA LEU A 85 -17.10 7.86 -12.99
C LEU A 85 -17.31 8.72 -11.75
N THR A 86 -18.38 8.46 -11.00
CA THR A 86 -18.58 8.98 -9.64
C THR A 86 -18.39 7.85 -8.63
N ILE A 87 -17.79 8.17 -7.49
CA ILE A 87 -17.78 7.28 -6.32
C ILE A 87 -18.86 7.82 -5.38
N ASP A 88 -19.91 7.04 -5.16
CA ASP A 88 -20.99 7.32 -4.20
C ASP A 88 -20.67 6.74 -2.81
#